data_AF-A0A512AL09-F1
#
_entry.id   AF-A0A512AL09-F1
#
_cell.length_a   1.000
_cell.length_b   1.000
_cell.length_c   1.000
_cell.angle_alpha   90.00
_cell.angle_beta   90.00
_cell.angle_gamma   90.00
#
_symmetry.space_group_name_H-M   'P 1'
#
loop_
_entity.id
_entity.type
_entity.pdbx_description
1 polymer ?
#
loop_
_entity_poly.entity_id
_entity_poly.type
_entity_poly.pdbx_seq_one_letter_code
_entity_poly.pdbx_strand_id
1 'polypeptide(L)'
;MAGQLGGRYGEINLWPFQIGELTTNIATKPAPFDFGAVAAQTAARSPSSIHHDVQQRIWLRGGFPDSYLAESEEVSLEWRSNYLRSLTDPAFIPEGMLARPDLVGPMWEHLAINQGEPMLVDKAAQRLGCKADVVRELIAHLRMTRLIRELRPWFPNEGKRIDKPARYFIRDSGLLHENWKFAVIDDLRASPLCGKSWEGFVLEALSSRIPKAAELYFYRNDKRQEIDIIVDFGAGRRWAVEVKLGEDTSPKRRLLRGAGRSGG
;
A
#
# COMPACT_ATOMS: atom_id res chain seq x y z
N MET A 1 26.35 -35.95 15.44
CA MET A 1 25.13 -35.23 15.84
C MET A 1 25.54 -33.85 16.33
N ALA A 2 25.61 -32.86 15.43
CA ALA A 2 25.86 -31.47 15.80
C ALA A 2 24.50 -30.77 15.92
N GLY A 3 24.12 -30.41 17.14
CA GLY A 3 22.90 -29.64 17.40
C GLY A 3 23.06 -28.23 16.88
N GLN A 4 22.33 -27.88 15.83
CA GLN A 4 22.26 -26.54 15.28
C GLN A 4 21.44 -25.67 16.25
N LEU A 5 22.13 -24.90 17.09
CA LEU A 5 21.53 -23.79 17.82
C LEU A 5 21.15 -22.71 16.79
N GLY A 6 19.94 -22.83 16.23
CA GLY A 6 19.38 -21.82 15.34
C GLY A 6 19.27 -20.48 16.08
N GLY A 7 20.08 -19.51 15.68
CA GLY A 7 19.99 -18.14 16.18
C GLY A 7 18.57 -17.60 15.96
N ARG A 8 17.97 -17.02 16.99
CA ARG A 8 16.66 -16.36 16.89
C ARG A 8 16.85 -15.05 16.14
N TYR A 9 16.72 -15.05 14.82
CA TYR A 9 16.63 -13.82 14.05
C TYR A 9 15.18 -13.30 14.09
N GLY A 10 15.02 -12.02 14.39
CA GLY A 10 13.74 -11.32 14.33
C GLY A 10 13.76 -10.33 13.17
N GLU A 11 12.91 -10.53 12.18
CA GLU A 11 12.78 -9.57 11.09
C GLU A 11 12.02 -8.33 11.57
N ILE A 12 12.70 -7.18 11.58
CA ILE A 12 12.09 -5.87 11.81
C ILE A 12 11.90 -5.23 10.45
N ASN A 13 10.65 -5.08 10.04
CA ASN A 13 10.30 -4.25 8.90
C ASN A 13 10.39 -2.79 9.36
N LEU A 14 11.45 -2.09 8.95
CA LEU A 14 11.54 -0.65 9.07
C LEU A 14 10.72 -0.02 7.95
N TRP A 15 9.73 0.76 8.33
CA TRP A 15 8.87 1.48 7.41
C TRP A 15 9.42 2.90 7.24
N PRO A 16 9.18 3.55 6.09
CA PRO A 16 9.21 5.01 6.04
C PRO A 16 8.31 5.58 7.15
N PHE A 17 8.60 6.81 7.62
CA PHE A 17 7.86 7.46 8.70
C PHE A 17 6.35 7.26 8.53
N GLN A 18 5.69 6.95 9.64
CA GLN A 18 4.24 6.85 9.70
C GLN A 18 3.67 8.10 10.38
N ILE A 19 2.42 8.49 10.05
CA ILE A 19 1.74 9.64 10.68
C ILE A 19 1.84 9.57 12.22
N GLY A 20 1.71 8.36 12.78
CA GLY A 20 1.84 8.17 14.24
C GLY A 20 3.20 8.58 14.77
N GLU A 21 4.29 8.21 14.12
CA GLU A 21 5.65 8.53 14.57
C GLU A 21 5.95 10.04 14.53
N LEU A 22 5.30 10.75 13.60
CA LEU A 22 5.48 12.18 13.40
C LEU A 22 4.56 13.05 14.28
N THR A 23 3.52 12.45 14.86
CA THR A 23 2.47 13.19 15.59
C THR A 23 2.34 12.78 17.05
N THR A 24 2.91 11.63 17.45
CA THR A 24 2.96 11.20 18.85
C THR A 24 4.34 11.51 19.43
N ASN A 25 4.38 12.01 20.67
CA ASN A 25 5.63 12.11 21.42
C ASN A 25 6.21 10.69 21.56
N ILE A 26 7.50 10.49 21.24
CA ILE A 26 8.18 9.19 21.22
C ILE A 26 8.05 8.43 22.57
N ALA A 27 7.75 9.14 23.66
CA ALA A 27 7.48 8.59 24.99
C ALA A 27 6.19 7.74 25.09
N THR A 28 5.23 7.89 24.19
CA THR A 28 4.02 7.06 24.18
C THR A 28 4.17 5.96 23.15
N LYS A 29 4.44 4.74 23.61
CA LYS A 29 4.23 3.53 22.80
C LYS A 29 2.80 3.65 22.24
N PRO A 30 2.59 3.65 20.91
CA PRO A 30 1.25 3.75 20.37
C PRO A 30 0.45 2.62 21.01
N ALA A 31 -0.62 2.98 21.73
CA ALA A 31 -1.48 1.99 22.36
C ALA A 31 -1.88 0.99 21.26
N PRO A 32 -1.79 -0.33 21.50
CA PRO A 32 -2.36 -1.29 20.57
C PRO A 32 -3.79 -0.82 20.30
N PHE A 33 -4.09 -0.56 19.03
CA PHE A 33 -5.38 -0.04 18.61
C PHE A 33 -6.47 -0.89 19.26
N ASP A 34 -7.36 -0.31 20.07
CA ASP A 34 -8.35 -1.11 20.81
C ASP A 34 -9.34 -1.72 19.81
N PHE A 35 -9.12 -3.01 19.52
CA PHE A 35 -9.85 -3.79 18.52
C PHE A 35 -11.29 -4.15 18.96
N GLY A 36 -11.72 -3.78 20.19
CA GLY A 36 -13.00 -4.15 20.76
C GLY A 36 -14.22 -3.40 20.20
N ALA A 37 -14.01 -2.25 19.54
CA ALA A 37 -15.09 -1.34 19.17
C ALA A 37 -15.10 -0.83 17.72
N VAL A 38 -14.36 -1.45 16.79
CA VAL A 38 -14.26 -0.91 15.42
C VAL A 38 -15.29 -1.57 14.50
N ALA A 39 -16.54 -1.13 14.67
CA ALA A 39 -17.47 -0.99 13.57
C ALA A 39 -17.53 0.46 13.05
N ALA A 40 -16.55 1.27 13.43
CA ALA A 40 -16.40 2.67 13.08
C ALA A 40 -15.00 3.12 13.50
N GLN A 41 -14.17 3.55 12.55
CA GLN A 41 -13.27 4.71 12.66
C GLN A 41 -12.19 4.66 11.57
N THR A 42 -12.58 5.09 10.37
CA THR A 42 -11.81 6.13 9.66
C THR A 42 -12.67 7.41 9.63
N ALA A 43 -13.28 7.69 10.78
CA ALA A 43 -13.84 8.99 11.14
C ALA A 43 -12.98 9.48 12.30
N ALA A 44 -11.70 9.72 12.03
CA ALA A 44 -10.89 10.45 12.97
C ALA A 44 -11.38 11.89 12.90
N ARG A 45 -11.66 12.48 14.07
CA ARG A 45 -11.86 13.92 14.33
C ARG A 45 -11.23 14.78 13.25
N SER A 46 -11.89 15.87 12.81
CA SER A 46 -11.24 16.94 12.05
C SER A 46 -9.84 17.12 12.62
N PRO A 47 -8.78 16.77 11.88
CA PRO A 47 -7.46 16.72 12.45
C PRO A 47 -7.16 18.12 13.01
N SER A 48 -6.46 18.22 14.14
CA SER A 48 -5.89 19.54 14.48
C SER A 48 -5.05 20.02 13.29
N SER A 49 -4.92 21.33 13.10
CA SER A 49 -4.17 21.90 11.97
C SER A 49 -2.79 21.22 11.79
N ILE A 50 -2.08 20.95 12.89
CA ILE A 50 -0.81 20.22 12.91
C ILE A 50 -0.91 18.80 12.33
N HIS A 51 -1.92 18.01 12.71
CA HIS A 51 -2.11 16.66 12.17
C HIS A 51 -2.44 16.70 10.68
N HIS A 52 -3.21 17.70 10.24
CA HIS A 52 -3.57 17.88 8.84
C HIS A 52 -2.34 18.27 7.99
N ASP A 53 -1.49 19.17 8.47
CA ASP A 53 -0.28 19.60 7.75
C ASP A 53 0.74 18.46 7.66
N VAL A 54 0.92 17.69 8.74
CA VAL A 54 1.77 16.49 8.73
C VAL A 54 1.26 15.46 7.75
N GLN A 55 -0.07 15.23 7.72
CA GLN A 55 -0.69 14.27 6.81
C GLN A 55 -0.56 14.69 5.35
N GLN A 56 -0.75 15.96 5.02
CA GLN A 56 -0.56 16.44 3.66
C GLN A 56 0.90 16.32 3.23
N ARG A 57 1.83 16.73 4.09
CA ARG A 57 3.26 16.66 3.81
C ARG A 57 3.73 15.24 3.57
N ILE A 58 3.39 14.30 4.47
CA ILE A 58 3.80 12.90 4.32
C ILE A 58 3.09 12.23 3.14
N TRP A 59 1.85 12.61 2.84
CA TRP A 59 1.16 12.08 1.67
C TRP A 59 1.85 12.56 0.39
N LEU A 60 2.17 13.85 0.27
CA LEU A 60 2.86 14.41 -0.90
C LEU A 60 4.29 13.87 -1.05
N ARG A 61 5.09 13.93 0.02
CA ARG A 61 6.54 13.65 0.01
C ARG A 61 6.90 12.20 0.31
N GLY A 62 5.96 11.39 0.79
CA GLY A 62 6.24 10.07 1.32
C GLY A 62 6.83 10.11 2.73
N GLY A 63 7.13 8.94 3.27
CA GLY A 63 7.64 8.77 4.63
C GLY A 63 9.17 8.67 4.71
N PHE A 64 9.89 8.65 3.60
CA PHE A 64 11.36 8.54 3.66
C PHE A 64 11.95 9.78 4.34
N PRO A 65 12.83 9.64 5.36
CA PRO A 65 13.26 10.76 6.19
C PRO A 65 13.81 11.94 5.40
N ASP A 66 14.74 11.69 4.47
CA ASP A 66 15.38 12.75 3.68
C ASP A 66 14.37 13.46 2.77
N SER A 67 13.40 12.73 2.21
CA SER A 67 12.32 13.34 1.42
C SER A 67 11.38 14.18 2.29
N TYR A 68 10.94 13.61 3.42
CA TYR A 68 9.95 14.23 4.29
C TYR A 68 10.50 15.49 4.96
N LEU A 69 11.75 15.43 5.44
CA LEU A 69 12.44 16.50 6.16
C LEU A 69 13.12 17.53 5.24
N ALA A 70 13.10 17.33 3.92
CA ALA A 70 13.68 18.26 2.96
C ALA A 70 13.20 19.71 3.17
N GLU A 71 14.08 20.67 2.91
CA GLU A 71 13.82 22.09 3.16
C GLU A 71 12.75 22.67 2.21
N SER A 72 12.59 22.09 1.01
CA SER A 72 11.58 22.49 0.02
C SER A 72 10.97 21.30 -0.72
N GLU A 73 9.88 21.53 -1.46
CA GLU A 73 9.26 20.48 -2.30
C GLU A 73 10.17 20.06 -3.46
N GLU A 74 10.96 21.00 -4.01
CA GLU A 74 11.92 20.74 -5.08
C GLU A 74 13.03 19.80 -4.60
N VAL A 75 13.61 20.07 -3.42
CA VAL A 75 14.64 19.21 -2.81
C VAL A 75 14.08 17.82 -2.48
N SER A 76 12.84 17.77 -1.97
CA SER A 76 12.14 16.49 -1.74
C SER A 76 11.94 15.71 -3.04
N LEU A 77 11.48 16.36 -4.11
CA LEU A 77 11.25 15.74 -5.41
C LEU A 77 12.55 15.25 -6.05
N GLU A 78 13.62 16.04 -5.99
CA GLU A 78 14.95 15.65 -6.49
C GLU A 78 15.47 14.41 -5.75
N TRP A 79 15.37 14.39 -4.41
CA TRP A 79 15.74 13.22 -3.62
C TRP A 79 14.93 11.98 -4.04
N ARG A 80 13.61 12.12 -4.15
CA ARG A 80 12.74 11.00 -4.56
C ARG A 80 13.08 10.50 -5.95
N SER A 81 13.42 11.39 -6.89
CA SER A 81 13.79 11.01 -8.25
C SER A 81 15.11 10.24 -8.29
N ASN A 82 16.12 10.72 -7.56
CA ASN A 82 17.40 10.03 -7.41
C ASN A 82 17.23 8.67 -6.72
N TYR A 83 16.42 8.59 -5.68
CA TYR A 83 16.12 7.34 -4.99
C TYR A 83 15.38 6.36 -5.90
N LEU A 84 14.32 6.80 -6.60
CA LEU A 84 13.59 5.92 -7.53
C LEU A 84 14.51 5.41 -8.64
N ARG A 85 15.39 6.27 -9.18
CA ARG A 85 16.39 5.85 -10.17
C ARG A 85 17.29 4.75 -9.61
N SER A 86 17.77 4.88 -8.37
CA SER A 86 18.61 3.84 -7.73
C SER A 86 17.91 2.48 -7.59
N LEU A 87 16.57 2.46 -7.59
CA LEU A 87 15.76 1.25 -7.46
C LEU A 87 15.34 0.64 -8.79
N THR A 88 15.33 1.43 -9.87
CA THR A 88 14.72 1.04 -11.15
C THR A 88 15.69 1.00 -12.31
N ASP A 89 16.84 1.68 -12.20
CA ASP A 89 17.87 1.68 -13.22
C ASP A 89 18.60 0.32 -13.21
N PRO A 90 18.63 -0.40 -14.35
CA PRO A 90 19.26 -1.71 -14.44
C PRO A 90 20.74 -1.70 -14.06
N ALA A 91 21.42 -0.56 -14.08
CA ALA A 91 22.81 -0.44 -13.64
C ALA A 91 23.00 -0.78 -12.14
N PHE A 92 21.95 -0.71 -11.32
CA PHE A 92 22.00 -1.06 -9.89
C PHE A 92 21.47 -2.47 -9.58
N ILE A 93 21.04 -3.22 -10.59
CA ILE A 93 20.51 -4.57 -10.43
C ILE A 93 21.66 -5.58 -10.63
N PRO A 94 21.94 -6.46 -9.66
CA PRO A 94 23.00 -7.45 -9.81
C PRO A 94 22.81 -8.33 -11.05
N GLU A 95 23.92 -8.62 -11.72
CA GLU A 95 23.93 -9.44 -12.93
C GLU A 95 23.31 -10.82 -12.66
N GLY A 96 22.48 -11.29 -13.58
CA GLY A 96 21.78 -12.57 -13.48
C GLY A 96 20.62 -12.62 -12.48
N MET A 97 20.34 -11.53 -11.74
CA MET A 97 19.19 -11.47 -10.82
C MET A 97 17.84 -11.49 -11.56
N LEU A 98 17.77 -10.82 -12.72
CA LEU A 98 16.58 -10.73 -13.55
C LEU A 98 16.90 -11.06 -14.99
N ALA A 99 15.97 -11.71 -15.70
CA ALA A 99 16.11 -11.94 -17.14
C ALA A 99 16.05 -10.64 -17.97
N ARG A 100 15.29 -9.64 -17.52
CA ARG A 100 15.09 -8.34 -18.17
C ARG A 100 15.14 -7.18 -17.16
N PRO A 101 16.33 -6.87 -16.60
CA PRO A 101 16.47 -5.79 -15.62
C PRO A 101 16.09 -4.42 -16.19
N ASP A 102 16.24 -4.23 -17.51
CA ASP A 102 15.83 -3.03 -18.24
C ASP A 102 14.32 -2.74 -18.18
N LEU A 103 13.50 -3.73 -17.82
CA LEU A 103 12.06 -3.59 -17.69
C LEU A 103 11.58 -3.23 -16.28
N VAL A 104 12.48 -3.07 -15.29
CA VAL A 104 12.07 -2.68 -13.93
C VAL A 104 11.43 -1.29 -13.89
N GLY A 105 12.06 -0.28 -14.50
CA GLY A 105 11.47 1.06 -14.65
C GLY A 105 10.11 1.06 -15.38
N PRO A 106 10.02 0.48 -16.59
CA PRO A 106 8.75 0.34 -17.30
C PRO A 106 7.66 -0.42 -16.52
N MET A 107 8.03 -1.44 -15.74
CA MET A 107 7.11 -2.17 -14.86
C MET A 107 6.64 -1.29 -13.69
N TRP A 108 7.54 -0.52 -13.09
CA TRP A 108 7.21 0.46 -12.05
C TRP A 108 6.18 1.48 -12.55
N GLU A 109 6.41 2.07 -13.72
CA GLU A 109 5.48 3.01 -14.35
C GLU A 109 4.12 2.34 -14.62
N HIS A 110 4.12 1.09 -15.10
CA HIS A 110 2.90 0.34 -15.32
C HIS A 110 2.11 0.15 -14.02
N LEU A 111 2.78 -0.16 -12.90
CA LEU A 111 2.14 -0.27 -11.59
C LEU A 111 1.61 1.06 -11.08
N ALA A 112 2.37 2.15 -11.26
CA ALA A 112 1.94 3.48 -10.85
C ALA A 112 0.65 3.90 -11.57
N ILE A 113 0.58 3.75 -12.90
CA ILE A 113 -0.61 4.12 -13.69
C ILE A 113 -1.84 3.28 -13.27
N ASN A 114 -1.63 1.99 -13.03
CA ASN A 114 -2.69 1.03 -12.70
C ASN A 114 -2.80 0.78 -11.19
N GLN A 115 -2.35 1.72 -10.36
CA GLN A 115 -2.34 1.53 -8.91
C GLN A 115 -3.76 1.23 -8.40
N GLY A 116 -3.88 0.20 -7.57
CA GLY A 116 -5.15 -0.24 -7.00
C GLY A 116 -6.08 -0.94 -8.00
N GLU A 117 -5.67 -1.17 -9.24
CA GLU A 117 -6.44 -1.96 -10.20
C GLU A 117 -6.01 -3.44 -10.17
N PRO A 118 -6.94 -4.39 -10.44
CA PRO A 118 -6.58 -5.79 -10.58
C PRO A 118 -5.56 -6.00 -11.71
N MET A 119 -4.42 -6.60 -11.40
CA MET A 119 -3.32 -6.81 -12.33
C MET A 119 -3.69 -7.80 -13.44
N LEU A 120 -3.63 -7.34 -14.68
CA LEU A 120 -3.82 -8.15 -15.88
C LEU A 120 -2.45 -8.45 -16.49
N VAL A 121 -1.84 -9.57 -16.07
CA VAL A 121 -0.46 -9.95 -16.45
C VAL A 121 -0.25 -9.96 -17.96
N ASP A 122 -1.20 -10.46 -18.74
CA ASP A 122 -1.07 -10.52 -20.19
C ASP A 122 -1.06 -9.14 -20.84
N LYS A 123 -1.83 -8.18 -20.29
CA LYS A 123 -1.82 -6.79 -20.77
C LYS A 123 -0.52 -6.09 -20.40
N ALA A 124 0.00 -6.33 -19.21
CA ALA A 124 1.30 -5.83 -18.79
C ALA A 124 2.40 -6.36 -19.71
N ALA A 125 2.40 -7.67 -19.98
CA ALA A 125 3.37 -8.33 -20.85
C ALA A 125 3.33 -7.75 -22.28
N GLN A 126 2.13 -7.55 -22.83
CA GLN A 126 1.95 -6.90 -24.13
C GLN A 126 2.51 -5.47 -24.15
N ARG A 127 2.20 -4.65 -23.13
CA ARG A 127 2.70 -3.27 -23.04
C ARG A 127 4.23 -3.22 -22.93
N LEU A 128 4.82 -4.14 -22.18
CA LEU A 128 6.25 -4.22 -21.92
C LEU A 128 7.03 -4.95 -23.03
N GLY A 129 6.34 -5.52 -24.03
CA GLY A 129 6.98 -6.29 -25.10
C GLY A 129 7.72 -7.53 -24.59
N CYS A 130 7.17 -8.22 -23.59
CA CYS A 130 7.80 -9.39 -22.96
C CYS A 130 6.81 -10.54 -22.73
N LYS A 131 7.30 -11.66 -22.17
CA LYS A 131 6.46 -12.80 -21.79
C LYS A 131 5.83 -12.59 -20.41
N ALA A 132 4.69 -13.21 -20.16
CA ALA A 132 4.00 -13.15 -18.86
C ALA A 132 4.89 -13.55 -17.68
N ASP A 133 5.79 -14.52 -17.86
CA ASP A 133 6.71 -14.95 -16.80
C ASP A 133 7.72 -13.87 -16.41
N VAL A 134 8.16 -13.04 -17.37
CA VAL A 134 9.02 -11.88 -17.09
C VAL A 134 8.26 -10.85 -16.25
N VAL A 135 6.98 -10.61 -16.53
CA VAL A 135 6.15 -9.72 -15.69
C VAL A 135 6.03 -10.25 -14.26
N ARG A 136 5.81 -11.56 -14.10
CA ARG A 136 5.73 -12.19 -12.76
C ARG A 136 7.05 -12.08 -12.01
N GLU A 137 8.17 -12.27 -12.68
CA GLU A 137 9.52 -12.09 -12.15
C GLU A 137 9.76 -10.64 -11.68
N LEU A 138 9.43 -9.65 -12.51
CA LEU A 138 9.54 -8.23 -12.17
C LEU A 138 8.66 -7.84 -10.96
N ILE A 139 7.42 -8.34 -10.91
CA ILE A 139 6.53 -8.15 -9.75
C ILE A 139 7.12 -8.80 -8.50
N ALA A 140 7.64 -10.03 -8.60
CA ALA A 140 8.27 -10.72 -7.48
C ALA A 140 9.47 -9.92 -6.95
N HIS A 141 10.31 -9.40 -7.85
CA HIS A 141 11.43 -8.53 -7.49
C HIS A 141 10.98 -7.28 -6.73
N LEU A 142 10.03 -6.51 -7.28
CA LEU A 142 9.52 -5.29 -6.64
C LEU A 142 8.82 -5.54 -5.28
N ARG A 143 8.25 -6.73 -5.10
CA ARG A 143 7.71 -7.17 -3.80
C ARG A 143 8.81 -7.50 -2.81
N MET A 144 9.86 -8.19 -3.26
CA MET A 144 11.01 -8.56 -2.41
C MET A 144 11.76 -7.33 -1.91
N THR A 145 11.91 -6.30 -2.75
CA THR A 145 12.45 -5.00 -2.35
C THR A 145 11.50 -4.20 -1.45
N ARG A 146 10.29 -4.73 -1.20
CA ARG A 146 9.24 -4.13 -0.39
C ARG A 146 8.81 -2.74 -0.88
N LEU A 147 8.95 -2.47 -2.18
CA LEU A 147 8.49 -1.21 -2.75
C LEU A 147 7.00 -1.24 -3.09
N ILE A 148 6.47 -2.43 -3.36
CA ILE A 148 5.05 -2.62 -3.68
C ILE A 148 4.36 -3.57 -2.70
N ARG A 149 3.07 -3.33 -2.47
CA ARG A 149 2.17 -4.21 -1.75
C ARG A 149 1.27 -4.96 -2.73
N GLU A 150 1.13 -6.26 -2.48
CA GLU A 150 0.07 -7.08 -3.08
C GLU A 150 -1.15 -7.07 -2.17
N LEU A 151 -2.32 -6.73 -2.72
CA LEU A 151 -3.61 -6.85 -2.05
C LEU A 151 -4.45 -7.88 -2.81
N ARG A 152 -4.58 -9.07 -2.22
CA ARG A 152 -5.32 -10.18 -2.84
C ARG A 152 -6.83 -9.99 -2.66
N PRO A 153 -7.66 -10.50 -3.57
CA PRO A 153 -9.10 -10.48 -3.36
C PRO A 153 -9.50 -11.43 -2.22
N TRP A 154 -10.49 -11.04 -1.44
CA TRP A 154 -11.08 -11.89 -0.45
C TRP A 154 -12.06 -12.86 -1.12
N PHE A 155 -11.88 -14.14 -0.84
CA PHE A 155 -12.82 -15.20 -1.19
C PHE A 155 -13.00 -16.12 0.01
N PRO A 156 -14.22 -16.65 0.25
CA PRO A 156 -14.46 -17.64 1.30
C PRO A 156 -13.70 -18.94 1.07
N ASN A 157 -13.47 -19.29 -0.20
CA ASN A 157 -12.69 -20.46 -0.60
C ASN A 157 -11.30 -19.99 -1.03
N GLU A 158 -10.27 -20.44 -0.31
CA GLU A 158 -8.88 -20.09 -0.55
C GLU A 158 -8.39 -20.55 -1.93
N GLY A 159 -8.83 -21.72 -2.42
CA GLY A 159 -8.47 -22.23 -3.74
C GLY A 159 -8.96 -21.31 -4.87
N LYS A 160 -10.18 -20.78 -4.76
CA LYS A 160 -10.73 -19.81 -5.73
C LYS A 160 -9.99 -18.46 -5.70
N ARG A 161 -9.20 -18.18 -4.67
CA ARG A 161 -8.44 -16.93 -4.53
C ARG A 161 -7.19 -16.91 -5.40
N ILE A 162 -6.54 -18.05 -5.57
CA ILE A 162 -5.24 -18.15 -6.24
C ILE A 162 -5.35 -17.70 -7.71
N ASP A 163 -6.46 -18.03 -8.37
CA ASP A 163 -6.67 -17.70 -9.79
C ASP A 163 -7.15 -16.26 -10.03
N LYS A 164 -7.30 -15.46 -8.98
CA LYS A 164 -7.92 -14.13 -9.08
C LYS A 164 -6.86 -13.04 -9.02
N PRO A 165 -6.92 -12.04 -9.93
CA PRO A 165 -5.91 -11.01 -10.00
C PRO A 165 -5.89 -10.16 -8.72
N ALA A 166 -4.70 -10.00 -8.15
CA ALA A 166 -4.45 -9.10 -7.04
C ALA A 166 -4.38 -7.63 -7.52
N ARG A 167 -4.62 -6.69 -6.61
CA ARG A 167 -4.27 -5.28 -6.79
C ARG A 167 -2.85 -5.05 -6.29
N TYR A 168 -2.12 -4.14 -6.92
CA TYR A 168 -0.80 -3.73 -6.47
C TYR A 168 -0.76 -2.23 -6.16
N PHE A 169 -0.02 -1.89 -5.13
CA PHE A 169 0.16 -0.51 -4.66
C PHE A 169 1.64 -0.22 -4.47
N ILE A 170 2.10 0.92 -4.98
CA ILE A 170 3.38 1.49 -4.56
C ILE A 170 3.18 1.97 -3.12
N ARG A 171 4.05 1.52 -2.22
CA ARG A 171 3.81 1.69 -0.78
C ARG A 171 4.07 3.12 -0.32
N ASP A 172 5.11 3.75 -0.85
CA ASP A 172 5.41 5.14 -0.51
C ASP A 172 4.72 6.09 -1.50
N SER A 173 3.78 6.91 -1.00
CA SER A 173 3.04 7.86 -1.83
C SER A 173 3.95 8.92 -2.45
N GLY A 174 5.06 9.27 -1.79
CA GLY A 174 6.08 10.14 -2.36
C GLY A 174 6.67 9.55 -3.63
N LEU A 175 7.13 8.29 -3.61
CA LEU A 175 7.68 7.65 -4.81
C LEU A 175 6.64 7.49 -5.92
N LEU A 176 5.38 7.25 -5.56
CA LEU A 176 4.28 7.26 -6.53
C LEU A 176 4.09 8.64 -7.18
N HIS A 177 4.10 9.71 -6.37
CA HIS A 177 3.93 11.08 -6.86
C HIS A 177 5.12 11.56 -7.68
N GLU A 178 6.33 11.06 -7.40
CA GLU A 178 7.51 11.29 -8.23
C GLU A 178 7.26 10.74 -9.64
N ASN A 179 6.72 9.51 -9.75
CA ASN A 179 6.42 8.89 -11.03
C ASN A 179 5.43 9.72 -11.86
N TRP A 180 4.46 10.36 -11.20
CA TRP A 180 3.49 11.25 -11.84
C TRP A 180 3.94 12.71 -11.93
N LYS A 181 5.15 13.04 -11.44
CA LYS A 181 5.73 14.38 -11.40
C LYS A 181 4.87 15.41 -10.64
N PHE A 182 4.15 14.98 -9.60
CA PHE A 182 3.47 15.90 -8.69
C PHE A 182 4.45 16.46 -7.65
N ALA A 183 4.61 17.78 -7.68
CA ALA A 183 5.41 18.55 -6.72
C ALA A 183 4.55 19.34 -5.73
N VAL A 184 3.29 19.63 -6.09
CA VAL A 184 2.38 20.47 -5.30
C VAL A 184 1.12 19.68 -4.94
N ILE A 185 0.66 19.83 -3.70
CA ILE A 185 -0.52 19.11 -3.18
C ILE A 185 -1.81 19.44 -3.94
N ASP A 186 -1.97 20.67 -4.39
CA ASP A 186 -3.16 21.12 -5.12
C ASP A 186 -3.26 20.46 -6.50
N ASP A 187 -2.14 20.31 -7.20
CA ASP A 187 -2.09 19.58 -8.47
C ASP A 187 -2.44 18.11 -8.29
N LEU A 188 -1.95 17.49 -7.22
CA LEU A 188 -2.32 16.11 -6.86
C LEU A 188 -3.82 16.02 -6.59
N ARG A 189 -4.41 16.97 -5.85
CA ARG A 189 -5.85 16.98 -5.52
C ARG A 189 -6.73 17.17 -6.73
N ALA A 190 -6.31 17.98 -7.69
CA ALA A 190 -7.01 18.18 -8.95
C ALA A 190 -6.91 16.96 -9.90
N SER A 191 -5.97 16.05 -9.66
CA SER A 191 -5.73 14.89 -10.50
C SER A 191 -6.80 13.80 -10.35
N PRO A 192 -7.24 13.15 -11.45
CA PRO A 192 -8.09 11.95 -11.36
C PRO A 192 -7.38 10.76 -10.68
N LEU A 193 -6.04 10.81 -10.54
CA LEU A 193 -5.24 9.79 -9.87
C LEU A 193 -5.23 9.93 -8.34
N CYS A 194 -5.72 11.07 -7.83
CA CYS A 194 -5.70 11.42 -6.40
C CYS A 194 -6.31 10.33 -5.51
N GLY A 195 -7.48 9.82 -5.90
CA GLY A 195 -8.17 8.76 -5.16
C GLY A 195 -7.34 7.47 -5.05
N LYS A 196 -6.67 7.07 -6.13
CA LYS A 196 -5.79 5.88 -6.15
C LYS A 196 -4.57 6.04 -5.26
N SER A 197 -3.99 7.24 -5.22
CA SER A 197 -2.91 7.54 -4.27
C SER A 197 -3.40 7.47 -2.83
N TRP A 198 -4.54 8.10 -2.56
CA TRP A 198 -5.13 8.12 -1.22
C TRP A 198 -5.47 6.72 -0.71
N GLU A 199 -6.04 5.86 -1.55
CA GLU A 199 -6.31 4.45 -1.22
C GLU A 199 -5.03 3.72 -0.80
N GLY A 200 -3.95 3.84 -1.58
CA GLY A 200 -2.65 3.24 -1.26
C GLY A 200 -2.04 3.80 0.04
N PHE A 201 -2.13 5.11 0.24
CA PHE A 201 -1.64 5.78 1.45
C PHE A 201 -2.37 5.29 2.71
N VAL A 202 -3.71 5.20 2.66
CA VAL A 202 -4.52 4.67 3.77
C VAL A 202 -4.24 3.18 3.99
N LEU A 203 -4.10 2.40 2.93
CA LEU A 203 -3.76 0.98 3.00
C LEU A 203 -2.45 0.75 3.73
N GLU A 204 -1.38 1.48 3.39
CA GLU A 204 -0.10 1.33 4.08
C GLU A 204 -0.18 1.77 5.54
N ALA A 205 -0.83 2.91 5.83
CA ALA A 205 -1.01 3.39 7.19
C ALA A 205 -1.85 2.44 8.07
N LEU A 206 -2.81 1.73 7.47
CA LEU A 206 -3.55 0.67 8.14
C LEU A 206 -2.67 -0.56 8.37
N SER A 207 -1.91 -0.97 7.35
CA SER A 207 -1.04 -2.16 7.40
C SER A 207 0.04 -2.07 8.48
N SER A 208 0.54 -0.87 8.79
CA SER A 208 1.53 -0.64 9.84
C SER A 208 0.94 -0.70 11.26
N ARG A 209 -0.38 -0.68 11.41
CA ARG A 209 -1.09 -0.63 12.71
C ARG A 209 -1.87 -1.90 13.07
N ILE A 210 -2.15 -2.77 12.10
CA ILE A 210 -2.84 -4.04 12.36
C ILE A 210 -1.89 -5.08 13.00
N PRO A 211 -2.42 -6.08 13.72
CA PRO A 211 -1.60 -7.16 14.26
C PRO A 211 -0.92 -7.94 13.14
N LYS A 212 0.31 -8.44 13.37
CA LYS A 212 1.06 -9.23 12.38
C LYS A 212 0.31 -10.47 11.87
N ALA A 213 -0.60 -11.01 12.66
CA ALA A 213 -1.43 -12.18 12.30
C ALA A 213 -2.66 -11.81 11.46
N ALA A 214 -3.00 -10.53 11.33
CA ALA A 214 -4.10 -10.09 10.50
C ALA A 214 -3.66 -9.98 9.03
N GLU A 215 -4.57 -10.29 8.12
CA GLU A 215 -4.32 -10.22 6.68
C GLU A 215 -5.20 -9.15 6.02
N LEU A 216 -4.67 -8.55 4.95
CA LEU A 216 -5.36 -7.52 4.17
C LEU A 216 -5.82 -8.09 2.82
N TYR A 217 -7.04 -7.74 2.46
CA TYR A 217 -7.67 -8.12 1.19
C TYR A 217 -8.45 -6.94 0.60
N PHE A 218 -8.88 -7.04 -0.65
CA PHE A 218 -10.01 -6.25 -1.18
C PHE A 218 -11.18 -7.18 -1.48
N TYR A 219 -12.37 -6.66 -1.76
CA TYR A 219 -13.47 -7.49 -2.25
C TYR A 219 -14.17 -6.86 -3.44
N ARG A 220 -14.54 -7.70 -4.39
CA ARG A 220 -15.38 -7.34 -5.52
C ARG A 220 -16.26 -8.53 -5.88
N ASN A 221 -17.56 -8.31 -6.06
CA ASN A 221 -18.46 -9.33 -6.59
C ASN A 221 -18.79 -9.10 -8.06
N ASP A 222 -19.46 -10.08 -8.67
CA ASP A 222 -19.89 -10.03 -10.08
C ASP A 222 -20.86 -8.87 -10.37
N LYS A 223 -21.54 -8.35 -9.33
CA LYS A 223 -22.41 -7.18 -9.40
C LYS A 223 -21.65 -5.85 -9.25
N ARG A 224 -20.32 -5.88 -9.34
CA ARG A 224 -19.41 -4.72 -9.21
C ARG A 224 -19.56 -3.94 -7.89
N GLN A 225 -20.04 -4.60 -6.84
CA GLN A 225 -19.96 -4.04 -5.49
C GLN A 225 -18.54 -4.28 -4.99
N GLU A 226 -17.91 -3.22 -4.51
CA GLU A 226 -16.52 -3.22 -4.08
C GLU A 226 -16.42 -2.87 -2.59
N ILE A 227 -15.43 -3.45 -1.94
CA ILE A 227 -14.93 -3.03 -0.63
C ILE A 227 -13.43 -2.85 -0.83
N ASP A 228 -12.94 -1.64 -0.61
CA ASP A 228 -11.54 -1.28 -0.89
C ASP A 228 -10.59 -2.14 -0.08
N ILE A 229 -10.82 -2.23 1.25
CA ILE A 229 -9.95 -2.98 2.15
C ILE A 229 -10.77 -3.84 3.12
N ILE A 230 -10.37 -5.09 3.28
CA ILE A 230 -10.82 -6.03 4.30
C ILE A 230 -9.64 -6.36 5.19
N VAL A 231 -9.83 -6.23 6.50
CA VAL A 231 -8.89 -6.73 7.51
C VAL A 231 -9.46 -8.03 8.06
N ASP A 232 -8.79 -9.16 7.83
CA ASP A 232 -9.16 -10.46 8.40
C ASP A 232 -8.28 -10.76 9.61
N PHE A 233 -8.89 -10.85 10.80
CA PHE A 233 -8.21 -11.17 12.05
C PHE A 233 -8.22 -12.67 12.36
N GLY A 234 -8.74 -13.50 11.44
CA GLY A 234 -8.98 -14.91 11.68
C GLY A 234 -10.25 -15.18 12.48
N ALA A 235 -10.60 -16.45 12.62
CA ALA A 235 -11.79 -16.92 13.35
C ALA A 235 -13.11 -16.22 12.94
N GLY A 236 -13.22 -15.79 11.68
CA GLY A 236 -14.41 -15.11 11.14
C GLY A 236 -14.55 -13.63 11.55
N ARG A 237 -13.58 -13.06 12.27
CA ARG A 237 -13.58 -11.64 12.64
C ARG A 237 -12.96 -10.82 11.53
N ARG A 238 -13.76 -9.95 10.90
CA ARG A 238 -13.32 -9.12 9.77
C ARG A 238 -13.84 -7.70 9.88
N TRP A 239 -13.05 -6.74 9.41
CA TRP A 239 -13.49 -5.37 9.16
C TRP A 239 -13.56 -5.11 7.66
N ALA A 240 -14.58 -4.35 7.26
CA ALA A 240 -14.67 -3.75 5.94
C ALA A 240 -14.36 -2.26 6.08
N VAL A 241 -13.38 -1.78 5.31
CA VAL A 241 -12.89 -0.41 5.32
C VAL A 241 -13.11 0.16 3.93
N GLU A 242 -13.85 1.26 3.89
CA GLU A 242 -14.08 2.09 2.71
C GLU A 242 -13.13 3.28 2.78
N VAL A 243 -12.40 3.57 1.71
CA VAL A 243 -11.47 4.69 1.66
C VAL A 243 -12.11 5.87 0.93
N LYS A 244 -12.13 7.03 1.59
CA LYS A 244 -12.69 8.26 1.03
C LYS A 244 -11.74 9.42 1.18
N LEU A 245 -11.65 10.22 0.13
CA LEU A 245 -11.02 11.53 0.13
C LEU A 245 -12.14 12.59 0.10
N GLY A 246 -12.17 13.50 1.07
CA GLY A 246 -13.16 14.58 1.14
C GLY A 246 -12.74 15.68 2.10
N GLU A 247 -13.30 16.87 1.93
CA GLU A 247 -12.99 18.05 2.77
C GLU A 247 -13.73 18.05 4.12
N ASP A 248 -14.76 17.21 4.30
CA ASP A 248 -15.55 17.14 5.53
C ASP A 248 -16.12 15.72 5.76
N THR A 249 -15.68 15.05 6.82
CA THR A 249 -16.05 13.65 7.12
C THR A 249 -17.23 13.55 8.07
N SER A 250 -18.45 13.70 7.55
CA SER A 250 -19.66 13.26 8.24
C SER A 250 -20.03 11.80 7.85
N PRO A 251 -20.23 10.88 8.82
CA PRO A 251 -20.19 9.43 8.58
C PRO A 251 -21.47 8.81 7.99
N LYS A 252 -21.30 7.72 7.20
CA LYS A 252 -22.34 6.70 6.95
C LYS A 252 -21.80 5.31 7.31
N ARG A 253 -22.47 4.62 8.23
CA ARG A 253 -22.05 3.32 8.83
C ARG A 253 -22.85 2.16 8.22
N ARG A 254 -22.20 1.02 7.91
CA ARG A 254 -22.88 -0.27 7.69
C ARG A 254 -22.07 -1.43 8.26
N LEU A 255 -22.63 -2.10 9.27
CA LEU A 255 -22.07 -3.33 9.83
C LEU A 255 -22.53 -4.51 8.97
N LEU A 256 -21.59 -5.31 8.43
CA LEU A 256 -21.92 -6.57 7.76
C LEU A 256 -22.00 -7.69 8.81
N ARG A 257 -23.22 -8.12 9.17
CA ARG A 257 -23.42 -9.35 9.95
C ARG A 257 -23.48 -10.53 8.97
N GLY A 258 -22.68 -11.56 9.20
CA GLY A 258 -22.70 -12.78 8.40
C GLY A 258 -24.04 -13.51 8.55
N ALA A 259 -24.65 -13.87 7.42
CA ALA A 259 -25.77 -14.78 7.37
C ALA A 259 -25.29 -16.18 7.80
N GLY A 260 -25.71 -16.60 8.98
CA GLY A 260 -25.61 -17.98 9.43
C GLY A 260 -26.44 -18.89 8.52
N ARG A 261 -25.88 -20.07 8.26
CA ARG A 261 -26.46 -21.21 7.54
C ARG A 261 -27.96 -21.39 7.81
N SER A 262 -28.75 -21.47 6.74
CA SER A 262 -30.03 -22.18 6.73
C SER A 262 -30.00 -23.23 5.62
N GLY A 263 -30.29 -24.47 5.99
CA GLY A 263 -30.52 -25.56 5.05
C GLY A 263 -30.08 -26.92 5.59
N GLY A 264 -31.07 -27.77 5.89
CA GLY A 264 -30.93 -29.23 6.04
C GLY A 264 -30.86 -29.72 7.46
#